data_AF-A0A352FTS3-F1
#
_entry.id   AF-A0A352FTS3-F1
#
_cell.length_a   1.000
_cell.length_b   1.000
_cell.length_c   1.000
_cell.angle_alpha   90.00
_cell.angle_beta   90.00
_cell.angle_gamma   90.00
#
_symmetry.space_group_name_H-M   'P 1'
#
loop_
_entity.id
_entity.type
_entity.pdbx_description
1 polymer ?
#
loop_
_entity_poly.entity_id
_entity_poly.type
_entity_poly.pdbx_seq_one_letter_code
_entity_poly.pdbx_strand_id
1 'polypeptide(L)'
;MNRFPLVIATIILLLSSVTMRAQSVARVHQSTNEAANGEAKAKAIAALKRLERDVIVYRSLADFQESGKLARVSLQTFQQELHEVTREVEPVITRMPASKLKIKLTNALDAFRDGAYWWRQVDQPRVVNVSALASTNISRSSADAAFLDTAPYTVAINWRQAHAYLTQAEILVK
;
A
#
# COMPACT_ATOMS: atom_id res chain seq x y z
N MET A 1 9.94 -66.83 34.03
CA MET A 1 10.58 -65.85 33.13
C MET A 1 9.46 -65.19 32.33
N ASN A 2 9.15 -63.90 32.55
CA ASN A 2 8.25 -63.10 31.69
C ASN A 2 8.51 -61.60 31.96
N ARG A 3 9.50 -61.02 31.27
CA ARG A 3 9.91 -59.60 31.39
C ARG A 3 9.20 -58.67 30.40
N PHE A 4 8.26 -59.20 29.61
CA PHE A 4 7.56 -58.48 28.55
C PHE A 4 6.61 -57.34 28.99
N PRO A 5 5.85 -57.41 30.12
CA PRO A 5 4.88 -56.36 30.42
C PRO A 5 5.53 -55.06 30.95
N LEU A 6 6.74 -55.13 31.51
CA LEU A 6 7.45 -53.97 32.07
C LEU A 6 8.02 -53.05 30.96
N VAL A 7 8.44 -53.63 29.84
CA VAL A 7 9.03 -52.88 28.72
C VAL A 7 7.97 -52.06 27.98
N ILE A 8 6.75 -52.59 27.85
CA ILE A 8 5.64 -51.92 27.15
C ILE A 8 5.17 -50.67 27.91
N ALA A 9 5.08 -50.75 29.24
CA ALA A 9 4.66 -49.61 30.08
C ALA A 9 5.63 -48.42 30.00
N THR A 10 6.93 -48.68 29.79
CA THR A 10 7.95 -47.64 29.70
C THR A 10 7.91 -46.89 28.35
N ILE A 11 7.53 -47.58 27.27
CA ILE A 11 7.42 -47.00 25.91
C ILE A 11 6.23 -46.03 25.82
N ILE A 12 5.10 -46.34 26.48
CA ILE A 12 3.89 -45.50 26.47
C ILE A 12 4.10 -44.17 27.20
N LEU A 13 4.88 -44.17 28.28
CA LEU A 13 5.22 -42.96 29.08
C LEU A 13 6.21 -42.03 28.35
N LEU A 14 7.09 -42.58 27.52
CA LEU A 14 8.00 -41.81 26.68
C LEU A 14 7.29 -41.15 25.48
N LEU A 15 6.30 -41.82 24.86
CA LEU A 15 5.54 -41.28 23.74
C LEU A 15 4.60 -40.12 24.13
N SER A 16 4.07 -40.12 25.35
CA SER A 16 3.19 -39.05 25.86
C SER A 16 3.95 -37.77 26.24
N SER A 17 5.25 -37.87 26.53
CA SER A 17 6.12 -36.72 26.84
C SER A 17 6.54 -35.93 25.57
N VAL A 18 6.61 -36.60 24.42
CA VAL A 18 7.01 -35.99 23.15
C VAL A 18 5.85 -35.20 22.52
N THR A 19 4.61 -35.70 22.62
CA THR A 19 3.43 -35.03 22.06
C THR A 19 3.09 -33.72 22.78
N MET A 20 3.27 -33.64 24.11
CA MET A 20 3.10 -32.39 24.86
C MET A 20 4.11 -31.31 24.47
N ARG A 21 5.39 -31.68 24.26
CA ARG A 21 6.42 -30.71 23.83
C ARG A 21 6.21 -30.21 22.41
N ALA A 22 5.79 -31.09 21.49
CA ALA A 22 5.48 -30.70 20.11
C ALA A 22 4.27 -29.74 20.05
N GLN A 23 3.23 -29.98 20.83
CA GLN A 23 2.08 -29.07 20.91
C GLN A 23 2.45 -27.71 21.52
N SER A 24 3.31 -27.68 22.54
CA SER A 24 3.76 -26.42 23.15
C SER A 24 4.60 -25.59 22.19
N VAL A 25 5.54 -26.22 21.46
CA VAL A 25 6.39 -25.52 20.47
C VAL A 25 5.57 -25.04 19.28
N ALA A 26 4.62 -25.84 18.80
CA ALA A 26 3.71 -25.43 17.72
C ALA A 26 2.83 -24.24 18.12
N ARG A 27 2.28 -24.21 19.34
CA ARG A 27 1.47 -23.09 19.84
C ARG A 27 2.29 -21.81 20.02
N VAL A 28 3.51 -21.92 20.53
CA VAL A 28 4.41 -20.76 20.68
C VAL A 28 4.79 -20.20 19.31
N HIS A 29 5.13 -21.05 18.33
CA HIS A 29 5.41 -20.58 16.97
C HIS A 29 4.18 -19.97 16.29
N GLN A 30 3.00 -20.53 16.49
CA GLN A 30 1.77 -19.97 15.94
C GLN A 30 1.45 -18.59 16.52
N SER A 31 1.53 -18.44 17.85
CA SER A 31 1.30 -17.15 18.52
C SER A 31 2.29 -16.08 18.10
N THR A 32 3.57 -16.42 17.98
CA THR A 32 4.62 -15.50 17.50
C THR A 32 4.40 -15.08 16.05
N ASN A 33 4.00 -16.03 15.18
CA ASN A 33 3.72 -15.74 13.77
C ASN A 33 2.46 -14.87 13.60
N GLU A 34 1.42 -15.09 14.40
CA GLU A 34 0.21 -14.26 14.38
C GLU A 34 0.48 -12.85 14.88
N ALA A 35 1.25 -12.69 15.96
CA ALA A 35 1.67 -11.37 16.46
C ALA A 35 2.53 -10.61 15.44
N ALA A 36 3.53 -11.27 14.84
CA ALA A 36 4.38 -10.68 13.80
C ALA A 36 3.58 -10.28 12.54
N ASN A 37 2.55 -11.08 12.18
CA ASN A 37 1.67 -10.77 11.06
C ASN A 37 0.75 -9.57 11.37
N GLY A 38 0.26 -9.45 12.61
CA GLY A 38 -0.49 -8.28 13.07
C GLY A 38 0.35 -7.00 13.02
N GLU A 39 1.58 -7.06 13.53
CA GLU A 39 2.53 -5.95 13.50
C GLU A 39 2.88 -5.53 12.07
N ALA A 40 3.12 -6.48 11.17
CA ALA A 40 3.42 -6.19 9.76
C ALA A 40 2.27 -5.45 9.05
N LYS A 41 1.02 -5.85 9.31
CA LYS A 41 -0.18 -5.18 8.77
C LYS A 41 -0.32 -3.75 9.30
N ALA A 42 -0.12 -3.56 10.61
CA ALA A 42 -0.16 -2.24 11.22
C ALA A 42 0.94 -1.32 10.66
N LYS A 43 2.16 -1.84 10.47
CA LYS A 43 3.26 -1.12 9.83
C LYS A 43 2.93 -0.74 8.38
N ALA A 44 2.32 -1.64 7.60
CA ALA A 44 1.92 -1.36 6.22
C ALA A 44 0.90 -0.21 6.14
N ILE A 45 -0.11 -0.21 7.02
CA ILE A 45 -1.06 0.91 7.12
C ILE A 45 -0.34 2.21 7.50
N ALA A 46 0.53 2.16 8.50
CA ALA A 46 1.27 3.34 8.96
C ALA A 46 2.15 3.94 7.87
N ALA A 47 2.83 3.11 7.06
CA ALA A 47 3.64 3.56 5.94
C ALA A 47 2.80 4.28 4.87
N LEU A 48 1.65 3.73 4.48
CA LEU A 48 0.75 4.38 3.52
C LEU A 48 0.15 5.69 4.07
N LYS A 49 -0.17 5.76 5.37
CA LYS A 49 -0.65 6.99 6.00
C LYS A 49 0.44 8.06 6.15
N ARG A 50 1.69 7.64 6.30
CA ARG A 50 2.85 8.55 6.25
C ARG A 50 2.90 9.20 4.87
N LEU A 51 2.89 8.40 3.80
CA LEU A 51 2.84 8.89 2.42
C LEU A 51 1.69 9.87 2.20
N GLU A 52 0.48 9.52 2.65
CA GLU A 52 -0.69 10.37 2.53
C GLU A 52 -0.48 11.75 3.17
N ARG A 53 -0.04 11.77 4.42
CA ARG A 53 0.16 12.99 5.23
C ARG A 53 1.25 13.88 4.64
N ASP A 54 2.29 13.28 4.10
CA ASP A 54 3.47 14.00 3.63
C ASP A 54 3.25 14.58 2.23
N VAL A 55 2.26 14.06 1.49
CA VAL A 55 2.02 14.43 0.09
C VAL A 55 0.74 15.25 -0.07
N ILE A 56 -0.39 14.81 0.51
CA ILE A 56 -1.71 15.40 0.23
C ILE A 56 -1.92 16.69 1.04
N VAL A 57 -2.25 17.80 0.35
CA VAL A 57 -2.54 19.11 0.99
C VAL A 57 -4.02 19.25 1.34
N TYR A 58 -4.90 18.86 0.42
CA TYR A 58 -6.33 19.11 0.47
C TYR A 58 -7.10 17.98 1.17
N ARG A 59 -8.22 18.30 1.82
CA ARG A 59 -9.11 17.30 2.45
C ARG A 59 -10.34 17.00 1.61
N SER A 60 -10.68 17.91 0.69
CA SER A 60 -11.81 17.80 -0.22
C SER A 60 -11.43 18.27 -1.64
N LEU A 61 -12.30 18.00 -2.63
CA LEU A 61 -12.12 18.58 -3.96
C LEU A 61 -12.34 20.10 -3.96
N ALA A 62 -13.19 20.62 -3.06
CA ALA A 62 -13.37 22.07 -2.92
C ALA A 62 -12.09 22.73 -2.39
N ASP A 63 -11.43 22.13 -1.39
CA ASP A 63 -10.14 22.61 -0.86
C ASP A 63 -9.04 22.56 -1.95
N PHE A 64 -9.07 21.54 -2.81
CA PHE A 64 -8.16 21.45 -3.96
C PHE A 64 -8.42 22.58 -4.97
N GLN A 65 -9.68 22.85 -5.30
CA GLN A 65 -10.06 23.93 -6.21
C GLN A 65 -9.69 25.31 -5.65
N GLU A 66 -9.82 25.51 -4.35
CA GLU A 66 -9.46 26.77 -3.68
C GLU A 66 -7.93 26.97 -3.62
N SER A 67 -7.18 25.93 -3.27
CA SER A 67 -5.73 26.03 -3.11
C SER A 67 -4.94 25.94 -4.42
N GLY A 68 -5.51 25.28 -5.45
CA GLY A 68 -4.85 24.97 -6.71
C GLY A 68 -3.62 24.06 -6.57
N LYS A 69 -3.34 23.53 -5.37
CA LYS A 69 -2.13 22.75 -5.06
C LYS A 69 -2.45 21.29 -4.96
N LEU A 70 -1.81 20.49 -5.81
CA LEU A 70 -1.92 19.03 -5.76
C LEU A 70 -1.24 18.46 -4.51
N ALA A 71 -0.01 18.89 -4.22
CA ALA A 71 0.80 18.26 -3.18
C ALA A 71 1.69 19.24 -2.42
N ARG A 72 2.21 18.76 -1.28
CA ARG A 72 3.18 19.47 -0.43
C ARG A 72 4.62 19.39 -0.97
N VAL A 73 4.88 18.39 -1.80
CA VAL A 73 6.21 18.02 -2.29
C VAL A 73 6.24 18.06 -3.82
N SER A 74 7.45 18.00 -4.40
CA SER A 74 7.60 17.82 -5.85
C SER A 74 7.14 16.43 -6.30
N LEU A 75 6.82 16.25 -7.58
CA LEU A 75 6.54 14.92 -8.15
C LEU A 75 7.70 13.95 -7.93
N GLN A 76 8.94 14.42 -8.08
CA GLN A 76 10.14 13.59 -7.89
C GLN A 76 10.22 13.05 -6.46
N THR A 77 10.03 13.93 -5.47
CA THR A 77 10.01 13.54 -4.05
C THR A 77 8.88 12.56 -3.78
N PHE A 78 7.68 12.80 -4.30
CA PHE A 78 6.56 11.88 -4.15
C PHE A 78 6.84 10.50 -4.76
N GLN A 79 7.43 10.44 -5.96
CA GLN A 79 7.77 9.17 -6.60
C GLN A 79 8.81 8.38 -5.82
N GLN A 80 9.79 9.06 -5.21
CA GLN A 80 10.75 8.42 -4.32
C GLN A 80 10.07 7.84 -3.09
N GLU A 81 9.28 8.64 -2.38
CA GLU A 81 8.53 8.21 -1.19
C GLU A 81 7.57 7.05 -1.50
N LEU A 82 6.85 7.13 -2.62
CA LEU A 82 5.96 6.06 -3.09
C LEU A 82 6.73 4.77 -3.40
N HIS A 83 7.93 4.88 -3.97
CA HIS A 83 8.79 3.72 -4.22
C HIS A 83 9.27 3.08 -2.91
N GLU A 84 9.67 3.89 -1.93
CA GLU A 84 10.08 3.41 -0.61
C GLU A 84 8.92 2.70 0.11
N VAL A 85 7.75 3.34 0.17
CA VAL A 85 6.55 2.76 0.77
C VAL A 85 6.09 1.50 0.03
N THR A 86 6.20 1.47 -1.30
CA THR A 86 5.93 0.26 -2.09
C THR A 86 6.80 -0.92 -1.64
N ARG A 87 8.12 -0.70 -1.46
CA ARG A 87 9.05 -1.75 -1.01
C ARG A 87 8.71 -2.26 0.40
N GLU A 88 8.18 -1.40 1.27
CA GLU A 88 7.73 -1.79 2.62
C GLU A 88 6.42 -2.58 2.60
N VAL A 89 5.43 -2.12 1.82
CA VAL A 89 4.03 -2.58 1.92
C VAL A 89 3.75 -3.79 1.02
N GLU A 90 4.32 -3.83 -0.20
CA GLU A 90 4.01 -4.87 -1.18
C GLU A 90 4.35 -6.29 -0.69
N PRO A 91 5.52 -6.55 -0.04
CA PRO A 91 5.81 -7.86 0.51
C PRO A 91 4.83 -8.30 1.61
N VAL A 92 4.28 -7.36 2.38
CA VAL A 92 3.25 -7.63 3.39
C VAL A 92 1.97 -8.07 2.69
N ILE A 93 1.49 -7.30 1.71
CA ILE A 93 0.28 -7.59 0.93
C ILE A 93 0.38 -8.96 0.24
N THR A 94 1.52 -9.27 -0.39
CA THR A 94 1.71 -10.54 -1.12
C THR A 94 1.53 -11.76 -0.21
N ARG A 95 2.04 -11.68 1.03
CA ARG A 95 1.98 -12.77 2.02
C ARG A 95 0.63 -12.88 2.73
N MET A 96 -0.24 -11.88 2.61
CA MET A 96 -1.55 -11.92 3.25
C MET A 96 -2.48 -12.94 2.57
N PRO A 97 -3.30 -13.68 3.35
CA PRO A 97 -4.39 -14.44 2.79
C PRO A 97 -5.43 -13.52 2.16
N ALA A 98 -6.20 -14.07 1.21
CA ALA A 98 -7.32 -13.36 0.61
C ALA A 98 -8.28 -12.88 1.70
N SER A 99 -8.42 -11.56 1.83
CA SER A 99 -9.18 -10.91 2.90
C SER A 99 -9.60 -9.51 2.48
N LYS A 100 -10.63 -8.97 3.16
CA LYS A 100 -11.05 -7.57 2.95
C LYS A 100 -9.89 -6.60 3.19
N LEU A 101 -9.07 -6.85 4.22
CA LEU A 101 -7.91 -6.01 4.52
C LEU A 101 -6.88 -6.04 3.39
N LYS A 102 -6.57 -7.21 2.83
CA LYS A 102 -5.66 -7.33 1.68
C LYS A 102 -6.15 -6.48 0.51
N ILE A 103 -7.45 -6.59 0.18
CA ILE A 103 -8.07 -5.81 -0.90
C ILE A 103 -7.95 -4.30 -0.63
N LYS A 104 -8.21 -3.83 0.60
CA LYS A 104 -8.11 -2.40 0.93
C LYS A 104 -6.68 -1.88 0.86
N LEU A 105 -5.69 -2.65 1.32
CA LEU A 105 -4.28 -2.26 1.21
C LEU A 105 -3.80 -2.23 -0.25
N THR A 106 -4.17 -3.24 -1.06
CA THR A 106 -3.88 -3.27 -2.50
C THR A 106 -4.48 -2.04 -3.18
N ASN A 107 -5.78 -1.80 -3.01
CA ASN A 107 -6.46 -0.68 -3.64
C ASN A 107 -5.92 0.68 -3.19
N ALA A 108 -5.49 0.81 -1.93
CA ALA A 108 -4.86 2.04 -1.45
C ALA A 108 -3.53 2.30 -2.14
N LEU A 109 -2.66 1.27 -2.23
CA LEU A 109 -1.36 1.37 -2.90
C LEU A 109 -1.52 1.66 -4.40
N ASP A 110 -2.46 0.98 -5.07
CA ASP A 110 -2.74 1.18 -6.49
C ASP A 110 -3.29 2.58 -6.76
N ALA A 111 -4.19 3.09 -5.93
CA ALA A 111 -4.69 4.45 -6.07
C ALA A 111 -3.59 5.53 -5.92
N PHE A 112 -2.59 5.31 -5.06
CA PHE A 112 -1.42 6.21 -5.02
C PHE A 112 -0.58 6.14 -6.30
N ARG A 113 -0.37 4.93 -6.84
CA ARG A 113 0.37 4.69 -8.09
C ARG A 113 -0.34 5.32 -9.29
N ASP A 114 -1.66 5.19 -9.36
CA ASP A 114 -2.48 5.79 -10.41
C ASP A 114 -2.42 7.32 -10.32
N GLY A 115 -2.53 7.89 -9.12
CA GLY A 115 -2.34 9.32 -8.92
C GLY A 115 -0.94 9.80 -9.34
N ALA A 116 0.12 9.03 -9.04
CA ALA A 116 1.48 9.32 -9.48
C ALA A 116 1.63 9.30 -11.00
N TYR A 117 0.99 8.32 -11.66
CA TYR A 117 0.96 8.21 -13.10
C TYR A 117 0.34 9.46 -13.73
N TRP A 118 -0.83 9.89 -13.25
CA TRP A 118 -1.52 11.07 -13.76
C TRP A 118 -0.76 12.37 -13.49
N TRP A 119 -0.16 12.50 -12.32
CA TRP A 119 0.63 13.69 -11.99
C TRP A 119 1.85 13.80 -12.90
N ARG A 120 2.50 12.69 -13.25
CA ARG A 120 3.59 12.67 -14.24
C ARG A 120 3.17 13.23 -15.60
N GLN A 121 1.93 13.02 -16.03
CA GLN A 121 1.46 13.51 -17.33
C GLN A 121 1.32 15.04 -17.38
N VAL A 122 1.12 15.69 -16.23
CA VAL A 122 0.95 17.15 -16.14
C VAL A 122 2.22 17.88 -15.68
N ASP A 123 3.13 17.20 -14.98
CA ASP A 123 4.39 17.78 -14.48
C ASP A 123 5.50 17.81 -15.55
N GLN A 124 5.38 17.04 -16.65
CA GLN A 124 6.38 17.04 -17.71
C GLN A 124 6.41 18.38 -18.48
N PRO A 125 7.56 19.08 -18.54
CA PRO A 125 7.73 20.19 -19.46
C PRO A 125 7.77 19.64 -20.88
N ARG A 126 6.70 19.85 -21.66
CA ARG A 126 6.67 19.44 -23.06
C ARG A 126 7.69 20.28 -23.83
N VAL A 127 8.72 19.63 -24.37
CA VAL A 127 9.73 20.26 -25.23
C VAL A 127 9.01 20.90 -26.42
N VAL A 128 8.90 22.23 -26.40
CA VAL A 128 8.48 22.99 -27.57
C VAL A 128 9.61 22.86 -28.58
N ASN A 129 9.39 22.06 -29.62
CA ASN A 129 10.38 21.93 -30.68
C ASN A 129 10.43 23.28 -31.42
N VAL A 130 11.47 24.06 -31.14
CA VAL A 130 11.61 25.47 -31.59
C VAL A 130 11.60 25.55 -33.13
N SER A 131 11.98 24.47 -33.80
CA SER A 131 11.93 24.31 -35.27
C SER A 131 10.50 24.27 -35.85
N ALA A 132 9.47 24.09 -35.02
CA ALA A 132 8.06 24.15 -35.42
C ALA A 132 7.44 25.56 -35.24
N LEU A 133 8.13 26.50 -34.56
CA LEU A 133 7.62 27.86 -34.33
C LEU A 133 7.57 28.73 -35.60
N ALA A 134 8.30 28.36 -36.65
CA ALA A 134 8.29 29.10 -37.91
C ALA A 134 7.08 28.78 -38.80
N SER A 135 6.41 27.65 -38.59
CA SER A 135 5.40 27.16 -39.56
C SER A 135 3.99 27.12 -39.02
N THR A 136 3.78 27.28 -37.71
CA THR A 136 2.45 26.97 -37.20
C THR A 136 2.16 27.69 -35.89
N ASN A 137 1.23 28.64 -35.99
CA ASN A 137 0.29 29.02 -34.93
C ASN A 137 -0.49 27.76 -34.51
N ILE A 138 0.16 26.78 -33.85
CA ILE A 138 -0.49 25.59 -33.31
C ILE A 138 -1.24 26.06 -32.07
N SER A 139 -2.48 26.48 -32.31
CA SER A 139 -3.58 26.33 -31.39
C SER A 139 -3.36 25.08 -30.57
N ARG A 140 -3.24 25.22 -29.23
CA ARG A 140 -3.47 24.09 -28.33
C ARG A 140 -4.74 23.39 -28.82
N SER A 141 -4.65 22.11 -29.15
CA SER A 141 -5.88 21.39 -29.51
C SER A 141 -6.82 21.47 -28.30
N SER A 142 -8.13 21.59 -28.54
CA SER A 142 -9.12 21.62 -27.45
C SER A 142 -9.01 20.39 -26.54
N ALA A 143 -8.56 19.26 -27.09
CA ALA A 143 -8.28 18.02 -26.37
C ALA A 143 -7.09 18.15 -25.41
N ASP A 144 -5.99 18.81 -25.80
CA ASP A 144 -4.85 19.04 -24.89
C ASP A 144 -5.23 19.97 -23.73
N ALA A 145 -6.04 21.00 -24.00
CA ALA A 145 -6.54 21.89 -22.96
C ALA A 145 -7.46 21.16 -21.98
N ALA A 146 -8.40 20.34 -22.49
CA ALA A 146 -9.28 19.54 -21.65
C ALA A 146 -8.53 18.48 -20.83
N PHE A 147 -7.47 17.88 -21.39
CA PHE A 147 -6.60 16.94 -20.68
C PHE A 147 -5.87 17.61 -19.50
N LEU A 148 -5.26 18.78 -19.73
CA LEU A 148 -4.55 19.52 -18.69
C LEU A 148 -5.49 20.04 -17.60
N ASP A 149 -6.72 20.37 -17.95
CA ASP A 149 -7.73 20.82 -16.98
C ASP A 149 -8.22 19.66 -16.12
N THR A 150 -8.38 18.46 -16.69
CA THR A 150 -8.96 17.29 -15.99
C THR A 150 -7.93 16.45 -15.22
N ALA A 151 -6.68 16.36 -15.69
CA ALA A 151 -5.69 15.49 -15.08
C ALA A 151 -5.37 15.83 -13.60
N PRO A 152 -5.29 17.11 -13.16
CA PRO A 152 -5.17 17.44 -11.75
C PRO A 152 -6.35 16.93 -10.91
N TYR A 153 -7.58 16.98 -11.44
CA TYR A 153 -8.74 16.36 -10.77
C TYR A 153 -8.62 14.84 -10.71
N THR A 154 -8.09 14.20 -11.76
CA THR A 154 -7.85 12.75 -11.74
C THR A 154 -6.83 12.36 -10.68
N VAL A 155 -5.75 13.11 -10.50
CA VAL A 155 -4.81 12.92 -9.38
C VAL A 155 -5.55 13.03 -8.05
N ALA A 156 -6.37 14.09 -7.88
CA ALA A 156 -7.08 14.32 -6.64
C ALA A 156 -8.12 13.26 -6.29
N ILE A 157 -8.83 12.75 -7.29
CA ILE A 157 -9.79 11.66 -7.10
C ILE A 157 -9.08 10.39 -6.64
N ASN A 158 -7.98 10.01 -7.31
CA ASN A 158 -7.22 8.81 -6.96
C ASN A 158 -6.69 8.88 -5.52
N TRP A 159 -6.09 9.99 -5.11
CA TRP A 159 -5.58 10.10 -3.75
C TRP A 159 -6.67 10.16 -2.67
N ARG A 160 -7.84 10.74 -2.97
CA ARG A 160 -9.01 10.63 -2.08
C ARG A 160 -9.53 9.20 -1.97
N GLN A 161 -9.48 8.42 -3.06
CA GLN A 161 -9.81 6.99 -3.00
C GLN A 161 -8.79 6.24 -2.15
N ALA A 162 -7.49 6.55 -2.27
CA ALA A 162 -6.45 5.98 -1.42
C ALA A 162 -6.75 6.23 0.07
N HIS A 163 -7.09 7.47 0.44
CA HIS A 163 -7.52 7.81 1.80
C HIS A 163 -8.72 6.98 2.28
N ALA A 164 -9.76 6.85 1.44
CA ALA A 164 -10.95 6.09 1.77
C ALA A 164 -10.64 4.60 2.01
N TYR A 165 -9.76 4.01 1.19
CA TYR A 165 -9.30 2.64 1.39
C TYR A 165 -8.46 2.48 2.66
N LEU A 166 -7.59 3.44 2.99
CA LEU A 166 -6.80 3.41 4.22
C LEU A 166 -7.68 3.48 5.47
N THR A 167 -8.68 4.37 5.47
CA THR A 167 -9.64 4.47 6.57
C THR A 167 -10.37 3.14 6.79
N GLN A 168 -10.75 2.45 5.70
CA GLN A 168 -11.38 1.14 5.78
C GLN A 168 -10.39 0.05 6.25
N ALA A 169 -9.13 0.10 5.82
CA ALA A 169 -8.10 -0.83 6.26
C ALA A 169 -7.83 -0.70 7.78
N GLU A 170 -7.83 0.52 8.32
CA GLU A 170 -7.68 0.77 9.75
C GLU A 170 -8.81 0.17 10.58
N ILE A 171 -10.05 0.25 10.10
CA ILE A 171 -11.20 -0.36 10.78
C ILE A 171 -11.08 -1.89 10.80
N LEU A 172 -10.47 -2.49 9.78
CA LEU A 172 -10.34 -3.94 9.63
C LEU A 172 -9.16 -4.56 10.41
N VAL A 173 -8.24 -3.73 10.92
CA VAL A 173 -7.11 -4.18 11.76
C VAL A 173 -7.43 -4.08 13.26
N LYS A 174 -8.45 -3.29 13.63
CA LYS A 174 -8.99 -3.21 14.99
C LYS A 174 -9.90 -4.40 15.28
#